data_AF-A0A3A9ZPQ9-F1
#
_entry.id   AF-A0A3A9ZPQ9-F1
#
_cell.length_a   1.000
_cell.length_b   1.000
_cell.length_c   1.000
_cell.angle_alpha   90.00
_cell.angle_beta   90.00
_cell.angle_gamma   90.00
#
_symmetry.space_group_name_H-M   'P 1'
#
loop_
_entity.id
_entity.type
_entity.pdbx_description
1 polymer ?
#
loop_
_entity_poly.entity_id
_entity_poly.type
_entity_poly.pdbx_seq_one_letter_code
_entity_poly.pdbx_strand_id
1 'polypeptide(L)'
;MATVPWLVDVLRGAGVQVVVEGDWLNRMRPGDFNPIGVLWHHTAATSSASNPHPALNICINGRSDLPGPLCQALVDYHGVFHVISAGRCNHAGASGGSGPIPAGDGNTLMIGWEIDYNGVNQEMTAAQYSASVAATAAVLTRLGRDASHARGHRETSTSGKIDPSFIDLNTMRADVAAKMAGGGTAWTQVVDNTTAGRFAASANWGVSSYSGQRYGGDYRYANPVAASDAAWYRFNVPATANYRVEAWWPANSGYNSSTPYIVATTTGNRTVYVDQRANGGQWRNLGTFALPAGDANRVAVSRWSSAAGLVIADAVRLTRV
;
A
#
# COMPACT_ATOMS: atom_id res chain seq x y z
N MET A 1 34.90 -5.97 -2.79
CA MET A 1 33.45 -6.23 -3.00
C MET A 1 32.72 -4.93 -2.74
N ALA A 2 31.82 -4.52 -3.64
CA ALA A 2 30.97 -3.36 -3.33
C ALA A 2 29.98 -3.75 -2.23
N THR A 3 29.63 -2.80 -1.38
CA THR A 3 28.65 -2.95 -0.30
C THR A 3 27.70 -1.75 -0.34
N VAL A 4 26.59 -1.84 0.40
CA VAL A 4 25.58 -0.80 0.54
C VAL A 4 25.48 -0.30 1.99
N PRO A 5 26.57 0.24 2.57
CA PRO A 5 26.56 0.72 3.95
C PRO A 5 25.58 1.88 4.16
N TRP A 6 25.18 2.55 3.07
CA TRP A 6 24.17 3.61 3.04
C TRP A 6 22.72 3.10 3.17
N LEU A 7 22.49 1.77 3.15
CA LEU A 7 21.14 1.22 3.06
C LEU A 7 20.23 1.68 4.20
N VAL A 8 20.71 1.60 5.45
CA VAL A 8 19.93 2.01 6.63
C VAL A 8 19.50 3.49 6.55
N ASP A 9 20.40 4.37 6.13
CA ASP A 9 20.12 5.81 6.04
C ASP A 9 19.11 6.11 4.92
N VAL A 10 19.22 5.41 3.78
CA VAL A 10 18.26 5.54 2.67
C VAL A 10 16.87 5.06 3.08
N LEU A 11 16.77 3.94 3.79
CA LEU A 11 15.49 3.43 4.28
C LEU A 11 14.86 4.38 5.30
N ARG A 12 15.62 4.82 6.31
CA ARG A 12 15.14 5.79 7.32
C ARG A 12 14.74 7.12 6.70
N GLY A 13 15.52 7.63 5.75
CA GLY A 13 15.21 8.85 5.01
C GLY A 13 13.91 8.77 4.19
N ALA A 14 13.51 7.55 3.80
CA ALA A 14 12.23 7.29 3.14
C ALA A 14 11.04 7.15 4.11
N GLY A 15 11.27 7.29 5.42
CA GLY A 15 10.27 7.12 6.47
C GLY A 15 10.00 5.66 6.84
N VAL A 16 10.87 4.72 6.43
CA VAL A 16 10.75 3.30 6.78
C VAL A 16 11.32 3.08 8.18
N GLN A 17 10.60 2.32 9.01
CA GLN A 17 11.11 1.88 10.31
C GLN A 17 12.17 0.81 10.12
N VAL A 18 13.33 0.97 10.76
CA VAL A 18 14.49 0.09 10.55
C VAL A 18 15.06 -0.41 11.87
N VAL A 19 15.18 -1.73 11.97
CA VAL A 19 15.98 -2.44 12.97
C VAL A 19 17.26 -2.95 12.29
N VAL A 20 18.39 -2.82 12.97
CA VAL A 20 19.69 -3.26 12.45
C VAL A 20 20.10 -4.54 13.17
N GLU A 21 20.36 -5.61 12.43
CA GLU A 21 20.60 -6.94 12.99
C GLU A 21 22.10 -7.24 13.15
N GLY A 22 22.63 -7.05 14.35
CA GLY A 22 24.01 -7.41 14.71
C GLY A 22 25.05 -6.82 13.73
N ASP A 23 25.97 -7.67 13.26
CA ASP A 23 27.09 -7.26 12.39
C ASP A 23 26.70 -7.12 10.89
N TRP A 24 25.57 -6.48 10.61
CA TRP A 24 25.01 -6.38 9.27
C TRP A 24 25.97 -5.77 8.23
N LEU A 25 26.86 -4.87 8.64
CA LEU A 25 27.84 -4.25 7.74
C LEU A 25 28.83 -5.26 7.17
N ASN A 26 29.16 -6.31 7.93
CA ASN A 26 30.15 -7.32 7.56
C ASN A 26 29.53 -8.69 7.23
N ARG A 27 28.24 -8.90 7.51
CA ARG A 27 27.52 -10.13 7.18
C ARG A 27 27.22 -10.18 5.68
N MET A 28 27.93 -11.01 4.92
CA MET A 28 27.73 -11.19 3.48
C MET A 28 28.28 -12.53 2.98
N ARG A 29 27.89 -12.92 1.76
CA ARG A 29 28.46 -14.06 1.04
C ARG A 29 29.67 -13.65 0.19
N PRO A 30 30.62 -14.56 -0.08
CA PRO A 30 31.67 -14.30 -1.07
C PRO A 30 31.11 -14.09 -2.47
N GLY A 31 31.78 -13.26 -3.26
CA GLY A 31 31.46 -13.00 -4.67
C GLY A 31 31.09 -11.55 -4.95
N ASP A 32 30.91 -11.22 -6.23
CA ASP A 32 30.58 -9.86 -6.61
C ASP A 32 29.19 -9.42 -6.14
N PHE A 33 29.08 -8.12 -5.89
CA PHE A 33 27.83 -7.46 -5.58
C PHE A 33 27.85 -6.09 -6.24
N ASN A 34 26.95 -5.88 -7.19
CA ASN A 34 26.83 -4.63 -7.94
C ASN A 34 25.34 -4.42 -8.26
N PRO A 35 24.53 -4.07 -7.25
CA PRO A 35 23.09 -4.08 -7.40
C PRO A 35 22.63 -2.99 -8.37
N ILE A 36 21.80 -3.40 -9.33
CA ILE A 36 21.09 -2.55 -10.28
C ILE A 36 19.58 -2.62 -10.09
N GLY A 37 19.09 -3.44 -9.16
CA GLY A 37 17.66 -3.61 -8.92
C GLY A 37 17.33 -4.02 -7.49
N VAL A 38 16.03 -4.16 -7.25
CA VAL A 38 15.47 -4.60 -5.97
C VAL A 38 14.53 -5.77 -6.24
N LEU A 39 14.69 -6.86 -5.48
CA LEU A 39 13.93 -8.10 -5.64
C LEU A 39 13.06 -8.36 -4.41
N TRP A 40 11.76 -8.51 -4.61
CA TRP A 40 10.79 -8.83 -3.56
C TRP A 40 10.56 -10.34 -3.53
N HIS A 41 10.55 -10.88 -2.31
CA HIS A 41 10.27 -12.27 -1.97
C HIS A 41 9.13 -12.32 -0.95
N HIS A 42 8.55 -13.50 -0.79
CA HIS A 42 7.83 -13.85 0.44
C HIS A 42 8.54 -14.99 1.13
N THR A 43 8.54 -14.99 2.46
CA THR A 43 9.33 -15.95 3.25
C THR A 43 8.70 -17.34 3.34
N ALA A 44 7.42 -17.46 2.97
CA ALA A 44 6.57 -18.63 3.19
C ALA A 44 6.28 -18.90 4.68
N ALA A 45 6.63 -17.97 5.58
CA ALA A 45 6.32 -18.05 6.99
C ALA A 45 5.04 -17.27 7.31
N THR A 46 4.18 -17.85 8.16
CA THR A 46 2.97 -17.15 8.64
C THR A 46 3.37 -16.17 9.73
N SER A 47 3.28 -14.87 9.44
CA SER A 47 3.53 -13.80 10.41
C SER A 47 2.22 -13.30 11.04
N SER A 48 2.31 -12.63 12.17
CA SER A 48 1.17 -11.99 12.83
C SER A 48 1.62 -10.80 13.68
N ALA A 49 0.67 -10.00 14.17
CA ALA A 49 1.01 -8.89 15.08
C ALA A 49 1.78 -9.35 16.33
N SER A 50 1.53 -10.58 16.83
CA SER A 50 2.19 -11.17 18.00
C SER A 50 3.47 -11.95 17.67
N ASN A 51 3.69 -12.27 16.40
CA ASN A 51 4.91 -12.90 15.89
C ASN A 51 5.27 -12.27 14.54
N PRO A 52 5.83 -11.05 14.54
CA PRO A 52 5.88 -10.22 13.35
C PRO A 52 6.97 -10.65 12.35
N HIS A 53 8.03 -11.30 12.81
CA HIS A 53 9.20 -11.65 11.97
C HIS A 53 9.62 -13.13 12.12
N PRO A 54 8.73 -14.11 11.88
CA PRO A 54 9.01 -15.53 12.09
C PRO A 54 10.20 -16.07 11.29
N ALA A 55 10.51 -15.48 10.13
CA ALA A 55 11.60 -15.95 9.27
C ALA A 55 12.94 -15.25 9.55
N LEU A 56 13.02 -14.30 10.49
CA LEU A 56 14.22 -13.48 10.73
C LEU A 56 15.49 -14.31 10.97
N ASN A 57 15.42 -15.31 11.85
CA ASN A 57 16.58 -16.14 12.17
C ASN A 57 17.07 -16.96 10.96
N ILE A 58 16.13 -17.42 10.12
CA ILE A 58 16.44 -18.13 8.87
C ILE A 58 17.05 -17.16 7.85
N CYS A 59 16.55 -15.93 7.75
CA CYS A 59 17.11 -14.93 6.84
C CYS A 59 18.54 -14.53 7.23
N ILE A 60 18.84 -14.47 8.53
CA ILE A 60 20.19 -14.15 9.04
C ILE A 60 21.15 -15.32 8.81
N ASN A 61 20.79 -16.51 9.26
CA ASN A 61 21.73 -17.64 9.36
C ASN A 61 21.68 -18.58 8.14
N GLY A 62 20.59 -18.54 7.38
CA GLY A 62 20.27 -19.50 6.34
C GLY A 62 19.68 -20.79 6.89
N ARG A 63 19.80 -21.83 6.07
CA ARG A 63 19.33 -23.19 6.31
C ARG A 63 20.43 -24.19 5.90
N SER A 64 20.24 -25.47 6.21
CA SER A 64 21.27 -26.49 6.01
C SER A 64 21.73 -26.64 4.57
N ASP A 65 20.84 -26.41 3.60
CA ASP A 65 21.11 -26.45 2.15
C ASP A 65 21.48 -25.10 1.53
N LEU A 66 21.31 -23.99 2.27
CA LEU A 66 21.56 -22.64 1.75
C LEU A 66 22.04 -21.71 2.87
N PRO A 67 23.35 -21.43 2.95
CA PRO A 67 23.88 -20.65 4.05
C PRO A 67 23.51 -19.17 3.91
N GLY A 68 23.25 -18.50 5.03
CA GLY A 68 22.87 -17.09 5.07
C GLY A 68 24.04 -16.15 4.79
N PRO A 69 23.76 -14.83 4.65
CA PRO A 69 22.42 -14.22 4.73
C PRO A 69 21.56 -14.49 3.48
N LEU A 70 20.24 -14.60 3.66
CA LEU A 70 19.27 -14.89 2.59
C LEU A 70 18.57 -13.64 2.04
N CYS A 71 18.89 -12.44 2.54
CA CYS A 71 18.41 -11.17 2.02
C CYS A 71 19.19 -10.01 2.66
N GLN A 72 19.05 -8.82 2.11
CA GLN A 72 19.63 -7.61 2.70
C GLN A 72 18.72 -7.07 3.80
N ALA A 73 17.39 -7.20 3.66
CA ALA A 73 16.47 -6.95 4.76
C ALA A 73 15.25 -7.88 4.74
N LEU A 74 14.74 -8.19 5.93
CA LEU A 74 13.43 -8.80 6.13
C LEU A 74 12.40 -7.72 6.51
N VAL A 75 11.17 -7.85 6.04
CA VAL A 75 10.05 -6.93 6.32
C VAL A 75 9.02 -7.64 7.19
N ASP A 76 8.92 -7.23 8.44
CA ASP A 76 8.02 -7.85 9.42
C ASP A 76 6.54 -7.55 9.16
N TYR A 77 5.63 -8.17 9.91
CA TYR A 77 4.17 -7.99 9.80
C TYR A 77 3.72 -6.51 9.85
N HIS A 78 4.44 -5.66 10.58
CA HIS A 78 4.15 -4.24 10.78
C HIS A 78 4.85 -3.35 9.75
N GLY A 79 5.59 -3.91 8.78
CA GLY A 79 6.33 -3.17 7.78
C GLY A 79 7.69 -2.64 8.27
N VAL A 80 8.22 -3.16 9.39
CA VAL A 80 9.55 -2.82 9.89
C VAL A 80 10.61 -3.59 9.11
N PHE A 81 11.63 -2.89 8.65
CA PHE A 81 12.76 -3.46 7.94
C PHE A 81 13.86 -3.89 8.93
N HIS A 82 14.05 -5.18 9.09
CA HIS A 82 15.19 -5.79 9.77
C HIS A 82 16.35 -5.92 8.78
N VAL A 83 17.31 -5.00 8.84
CA VAL A 83 18.47 -4.96 7.92
C VAL A 83 19.52 -5.94 8.39
N ILE A 84 19.83 -6.92 7.54
CA ILE A 84 20.63 -8.12 7.84
C ILE A 84 22.01 -8.06 7.18
N SER A 85 22.16 -7.44 6.01
CA SER A 85 23.41 -7.47 5.25
C SER A 85 23.61 -6.19 4.45
N ALA A 86 24.85 -5.67 4.47
CA ALA A 86 25.30 -4.62 3.56
C ALA A 86 25.91 -5.16 2.26
N GLY A 87 25.99 -6.48 2.07
CA GLY A 87 26.66 -7.10 0.94
C GLY A 87 25.82 -8.14 0.20
N ARG A 88 26.51 -9.00 -0.56
CA ARG A 88 25.92 -10.12 -1.31
C ARG A 88 25.17 -11.07 -0.37
N CYS A 89 23.98 -11.48 -0.77
CA CYS A 89 23.14 -12.47 -0.08
C CYS A 89 22.77 -13.63 -1.02
N ASN A 90 22.39 -14.78 -0.46
CA ASN A 90 21.93 -15.95 -1.20
C ASN A 90 20.40 -15.94 -1.35
N HIS A 91 19.85 -15.11 -2.23
CA HIS A 91 18.41 -14.82 -2.27
C HIS A 91 17.76 -15.05 -3.64
N ALA A 92 18.38 -14.56 -4.72
CA ALA A 92 17.84 -14.61 -6.08
C ALA A 92 18.30 -15.85 -6.87
N GLY A 93 19.52 -16.34 -6.62
CA GLY A 93 20.13 -17.39 -7.44
C GLY A 93 20.36 -16.94 -8.89
N ALA A 94 20.26 -17.90 -9.83
CA ALA A 94 20.38 -17.58 -11.26
C ALA A 94 19.14 -16.83 -11.76
N SER A 95 19.37 -15.71 -12.44
CA SER A 95 18.33 -14.92 -13.10
C SER A 95 18.21 -15.34 -14.57
N GLY A 96 16.97 -15.55 -15.03
CA GLY A 96 16.62 -15.68 -16.45
C GLY A 96 16.48 -14.33 -17.16
N GLY A 97 16.69 -13.22 -16.44
CA GLY A 97 16.45 -11.87 -16.94
C GLY A 97 14.98 -11.46 -16.89
N SER A 98 14.73 -10.16 -16.70
CA SER A 98 13.38 -9.59 -16.67
C SER A 98 13.44 -8.08 -16.81
N GLY A 99 12.86 -7.51 -17.88
CA GLY A 99 13.03 -6.10 -18.25
C GLY A 99 14.51 -5.69 -18.24
N PRO A 100 14.94 -4.59 -17.58
CA PRO A 100 16.35 -4.21 -17.49
C PRO A 100 17.25 -5.12 -16.65
N ILE A 101 16.72 -6.08 -15.88
CA ILE A 101 17.57 -7.04 -15.15
C ILE A 101 18.05 -8.09 -16.16
N PRO A 102 19.36 -8.23 -16.43
CA PRO A 102 19.87 -9.22 -17.36
C PRO A 102 19.82 -10.63 -16.75
N ALA A 103 19.92 -11.64 -17.61
CA ALA A 103 20.19 -13.00 -17.16
C ALA A 103 21.60 -13.09 -16.53
N GLY A 104 21.80 -14.06 -15.63
CA GLY A 104 23.09 -14.27 -14.95
C GLY A 104 22.93 -14.48 -13.45
N ASP A 105 23.82 -13.90 -12.66
CA ASP A 105 23.84 -14.06 -11.20
C ASP A 105 22.95 -13.00 -10.53
N GLY A 106 21.72 -13.38 -10.16
CA GLY A 106 20.76 -12.48 -9.52
C GLY A 106 21.23 -11.96 -8.15
N ASN A 107 22.04 -12.74 -7.42
CA ASN A 107 22.59 -12.32 -6.12
C ASN A 107 23.63 -11.19 -6.28
N THR A 108 24.25 -11.09 -7.45
CA THR A 108 25.13 -9.95 -7.79
C THR A 108 24.31 -8.70 -8.08
N LEU A 109 23.17 -8.88 -8.76
CA LEU A 109 22.47 -7.82 -9.47
C LEU A 109 21.42 -7.09 -8.63
N MET A 110 20.99 -7.63 -7.48
CA MET A 110 19.82 -7.10 -6.77
C MET A 110 19.99 -7.05 -5.26
N ILE A 111 19.34 -6.07 -4.64
CA ILE A 111 19.07 -6.02 -3.20
C ILE A 111 17.75 -6.75 -2.95
N GLY A 112 17.70 -7.67 -1.99
CA GLY A 112 16.55 -8.53 -1.70
C GLY A 112 15.78 -8.12 -0.43
N TRP A 113 14.45 -8.00 -0.58
CA TRP A 113 13.49 -7.93 0.53
C TRP A 113 12.80 -9.28 0.72
N GLU A 114 12.94 -9.85 1.90
CA GLU A 114 12.16 -11.01 2.34
C GLU A 114 10.96 -10.50 3.16
N ILE A 115 9.75 -10.55 2.59
CA ILE A 115 8.55 -10.01 3.24
C ILE A 115 7.85 -11.15 3.98
N ASP A 116 7.63 -10.99 5.28
CA ASP A 116 7.16 -12.07 6.15
C ASP A 116 5.65 -12.31 5.98
N TYR A 117 5.28 -13.18 5.05
CA TYR A 117 3.94 -13.71 4.87
C TYR A 117 4.00 -15.05 4.12
N ASN A 118 2.99 -15.91 4.31
CA ASN A 118 3.10 -17.29 3.82
C ASN A 118 2.83 -17.49 2.32
N GLY A 119 2.15 -16.55 1.66
CA GLY A 119 1.88 -16.62 0.22
C GLY A 119 0.96 -17.76 -0.23
N VAL A 120 0.26 -18.41 0.70
CA VAL A 120 -0.72 -19.50 0.45
C VAL A 120 -2.14 -19.13 0.88
N ASN A 121 -2.32 -18.71 2.13
CA ASN A 121 -3.62 -18.25 2.68
C ASN A 121 -3.48 -16.93 3.46
N GLN A 122 -2.31 -16.31 3.36
CA GLN A 122 -1.99 -15.00 3.89
C GLN A 122 -1.45 -14.12 2.76
N GLU A 123 -1.89 -12.87 2.73
CA GLU A 123 -1.39 -11.82 1.84
C GLU A 123 -0.51 -10.84 2.64
N MET A 124 0.26 -10.00 1.96
CA MET A 124 0.98 -8.91 2.63
C MET A 124 0.01 -8.00 3.38
N THR A 125 0.41 -7.51 4.55
CA THR A 125 -0.30 -6.41 5.20
C THR A 125 -0.13 -5.12 4.40
N ALA A 126 -1.06 -4.18 4.59
CA ALA A 126 -0.93 -2.84 4.00
C ALA A 126 0.36 -2.13 4.46
N ALA A 127 0.83 -2.41 5.68
CA ALA A 127 2.07 -1.86 6.23
C ALA A 127 3.30 -2.43 5.53
N GLN A 128 3.36 -3.75 5.35
CA GLN A 128 4.41 -4.43 4.59
C GLN A 128 4.53 -3.85 3.17
N TYR A 129 3.41 -3.78 2.45
CA TYR A 129 3.40 -3.27 1.09
C TYR A 129 3.86 -1.81 1.02
N SER A 130 3.29 -0.93 1.85
CA SER A 130 3.60 0.50 1.83
C SER A 130 5.07 0.78 2.18
N ALA A 131 5.60 0.09 3.19
CA ALA A 131 7.01 0.21 3.57
C ALA A 131 7.94 -0.29 2.47
N SER A 132 7.58 -1.42 1.84
CA SER A 132 8.37 -2.02 0.75
C SER A 132 8.39 -1.14 -0.51
N VAL A 133 7.28 -0.49 -0.86
CA VAL A 133 7.25 0.52 -1.94
C VAL A 133 8.17 1.69 -1.61
N ALA A 134 8.09 2.25 -0.39
CA ALA A 134 8.92 3.37 0.04
C ALA A 134 10.41 3.03 0.02
N ALA A 135 10.78 1.88 0.60
CA ALA A 135 12.13 1.34 0.59
C ALA A 135 12.67 1.17 -0.83
N THR A 136 11.88 0.52 -1.69
CA THR A 136 12.27 0.23 -3.07
C THR A 136 12.47 1.49 -3.89
N ALA A 137 11.57 2.46 -3.79
CA ALA A 137 11.70 3.76 -4.47
C ALA A 137 12.98 4.50 -4.05
N ALA A 138 13.27 4.52 -2.76
CA ALA A 138 14.45 5.20 -2.23
C ALA A 138 15.76 4.51 -2.65
N VAL A 139 15.81 3.18 -2.59
CA VAL A 139 16.96 2.39 -3.03
C VAL A 139 17.20 2.54 -4.53
N LEU A 140 16.18 2.43 -5.37
CA LEU A 140 16.34 2.60 -6.82
C LEU A 140 16.77 4.03 -7.18
N THR A 141 16.24 5.04 -6.49
CA THR A 141 16.70 6.42 -6.64
C THR A 141 18.19 6.54 -6.30
N ARG A 142 18.63 5.93 -5.19
CA ARG A 142 20.04 5.92 -4.77
C ARG A 142 20.96 5.21 -5.78
N LEU A 143 20.44 4.20 -6.47
CA LEU A 143 21.13 3.44 -7.52
C LEU A 143 21.08 4.13 -8.89
N GLY A 144 20.35 5.25 -9.03
CA GLY A 144 20.16 5.93 -10.31
C GLY A 144 19.32 5.13 -11.31
N ARG A 145 18.36 4.34 -10.80
CA ARG A 145 17.49 3.45 -11.58
C ARG A 145 16.03 3.85 -11.40
N ASP A 146 15.21 3.57 -12.40
CA ASP A 146 13.77 3.77 -12.35
C ASP A 146 13.04 2.54 -11.75
N ALA A 147 11.73 2.67 -11.55
CA ALA A 147 10.89 1.61 -11.01
C ALA A 147 10.88 0.33 -11.87
N SER A 148 11.28 0.41 -13.14
CA SER A 148 11.40 -0.77 -13.99
C SER A 148 12.53 -1.71 -13.54
N HIS A 149 13.32 -1.37 -12.52
CA HIS A 149 14.31 -2.27 -11.90
C HIS A 149 13.82 -2.97 -10.62
N ALA A 150 12.55 -2.78 -10.22
CA ALA A 150 11.91 -3.54 -9.16
C ALA A 150 11.27 -4.83 -9.70
N ARG A 151 11.59 -5.99 -9.10
CA ARG A 151 11.12 -7.31 -9.53
C ARG A 151 10.53 -8.12 -8.39
N GLY A 152 9.60 -9.01 -8.72
CA GLY A 152 9.32 -10.18 -7.89
C GLY A 152 10.21 -11.36 -8.29
N HIS A 153 10.60 -12.21 -7.36
CA HIS A 153 11.48 -13.36 -7.62
C HIS A 153 11.00 -14.23 -8.79
N ARG A 154 9.69 -14.47 -8.89
CA ARG A 154 9.03 -15.23 -9.97
C ARG A 154 9.25 -14.65 -11.36
N GLU A 155 9.51 -13.35 -11.49
CA GLU A 155 9.77 -12.72 -12.78
C GLU A 155 11.19 -12.98 -13.28
N THR A 156 12.12 -13.27 -12.37
CA THR A 156 13.54 -13.47 -12.70
C THR A 156 13.99 -14.92 -12.57
N SER A 157 13.23 -15.78 -11.90
CA SER A 157 13.67 -17.13 -11.56
C SER A 157 13.81 -18.04 -12.78
N THR A 158 14.90 -18.81 -12.85
CA THR A 158 15.07 -19.90 -13.82
C THR A 158 14.49 -21.24 -13.34
N SER A 159 14.13 -21.34 -12.06
CA SER A 159 13.71 -22.59 -11.41
C SER A 159 12.21 -22.63 -11.09
N GLY A 160 11.42 -21.72 -11.66
CA GLY A 160 9.97 -21.67 -11.46
C GLY A 160 9.53 -21.22 -10.06
N LYS A 161 10.30 -20.33 -9.40
CA LYS A 161 9.87 -19.71 -8.14
C LYS A 161 8.55 -18.96 -8.33
N ILE A 162 7.69 -19.00 -7.32
CA ILE A 162 6.33 -18.44 -7.38
C ILE A 162 6.19 -17.12 -6.60
N ASP A 163 7.15 -16.80 -5.75
CA ASP A 163 7.13 -15.65 -4.87
C ASP A 163 7.46 -14.34 -5.60
N PRO A 164 6.91 -13.19 -5.19
CA PRO A 164 5.88 -13.01 -4.18
C PRO A 164 4.47 -13.37 -4.72
N SER A 165 3.59 -13.90 -3.85
CA SER A 165 2.21 -14.28 -4.17
C SER A 165 1.23 -13.16 -3.79
N PHE A 166 0.01 -13.21 -4.32
CA PHE A 166 -1.08 -12.26 -4.03
C PHE A 166 -0.75 -10.79 -4.33
N ILE A 167 0.05 -10.57 -5.37
CA ILE A 167 0.48 -9.24 -5.79
C ILE A 167 0.53 -9.17 -7.31
N ASP A 168 0.10 -8.04 -7.86
CA ASP A 168 0.37 -7.66 -9.24
C ASP A 168 1.68 -6.86 -9.28
N LEU A 169 2.69 -7.41 -9.95
CA LEU A 169 4.02 -6.81 -10.01
C LEU A 169 4.08 -5.60 -10.94
N ASN A 170 3.15 -5.45 -11.89
CA ASN A 170 3.01 -4.21 -12.66
C ASN A 170 2.47 -3.09 -11.79
N THR A 171 1.47 -3.37 -10.96
CA THR A 171 0.94 -2.41 -9.97
C THR A 171 2.02 -2.01 -8.96
N MET A 172 2.78 -2.98 -8.44
CA MET A 172 3.92 -2.70 -7.56
C MET A 172 4.94 -1.74 -8.20
N ARG A 173 5.31 -1.97 -9.47
CA ARG A 173 6.20 -1.04 -10.19
C ARG A 173 5.58 0.33 -10.42
N ALA A 174 4.27 0.40 -10.69
CA ALA A 174 3.57 1.68 -10.84
C ALA A 174 3.57 2.47 -9.53
N ASP A 175 3.35 1.82 -8.40
CA ASP A 175 3.37 2.45 -7.06
C ASP A 175 4.79 2.89 -6.68
N VAL A 176 5.82 2.10 -7.00
CA VAL A 176 7.22 2.52 -6.85
C VAL A 176 7.53 3.75 -7.71
N ALA A 177 7.09 3.77 -8.98
CA ALA A 177 7.28 4.93 -9.86
C ALA A 177 6.58 6.19 -9.31
N ALA A 178 5.35 6.04 -8.82
CA ALA A 178 4.60 7.12 -8.19
C ALA A 178 5.33 7.66 -6.96
N LYS A 179 5.86 6.78 -6.11
CA LYS A 179 6.66 7.15 -4.93
C LYS A 179 7.94 7.90 -5.32
N MET A 180 8.66 7.43 -6.34
CA MET A 180 9.88 8.07 -6.86
C MET A 180 9.60 9.46 -7.46
N ALA A 181 8.48 9.64 -8.15
CA ALA A 181 8.08 10.91 -8.76
C ALA A 181 7.61 11.99 -7.75
N GLY A 182 7.89 11.81 -6.45
CA GLY A 182 7.44 12.73 -5.40
C GLY A 182 6.02 12.48 -4.92
N GLY A 183 5.41 11.32 -5.24
CA GLY A 183 4.20 10.80 -4.58
C GLY A 183 4.38 10.56 -3.07
N GLY A 184 5.58 10.80 -2.53
CA GLY A 184 5.91 10.80 -1.11
C GLY A 184 5.81 12.15 -0.38
N THR A 185 5.31 13.23 -0.98
CA THR A 185 4.66 14.27 -0.15
C THR A 185 3.20 13.86 0.01
N ALA A 186 2.88 13.35 1.20
CA ALA A 186 1.60 12.74 1.56
C ALA A 186 0.46 13.77 1.47
N TRP A 187 0.01 14.04 0.24
CA TRP A 187 -1.22 14.77 0.08
C TRP A 187 -2.35 13.85 0.53
N THR A 188 -2.88 14.18 1.70
CA THR A 188 -4.16 13.69 2.16
C THR A 188 -5.06 14.89 2.38
N GLN A 189 -6.31 14.74 2.00
CA GLN A 189 -7.35 15.70 2.34
C GLN A 189 -8.53 14.90 2.90
N VAL A 190 -9.01 15.33 4.05
CA VAL A 190 -10.29 14.89 4.62
C VAL A 190 -11.31 15.97 4.36
N VAL A 191 -12.48 15.56 3.88
CA VAL A 191 -13.68 16.40 3.79
C VAL A 191 -14.76 15.75 4.63
N ASP A 192 -15.02 16.35 5.78
CA ASP A 192 -16.17 16.10 6.65
C ASP A 192 -17.41 16.86 6.15
N ASN A 193 -18.62 16.42 6.50
CA ASN A 193 -19.86 17.06 6.10
C ASN A 193 -20.08 18.48 6.65
N THR A 194 -19.24 18.94 7.58
CA THR A 194 -19.17 20.32 8.08
C THR A 194 -18.02 21.13 7.47
N THR A 195 -17.20 20.54 6.60
CA THR A 195 -16.06 21.22 5.98
C THR A 195 -16.56 22.35 5.06
N ALA A 196 -16.33 23.59 5.48
CA ALA A 196 -16.85 24.79 4.82
C ALA A 196 -16.46 24.84 3.33
N GLY A 197 -17.46 24.99 2.46
CA GLY A 197 -17.27 25.07 1.00
C GLY A 197 -16.80 23.78 0.33
N ARG A 198 -16.68 22.67 1.09
CA ARG A 198 -16.20 21.38 0.58
C ARG A 198 -17.26 20.29 0.60
N PHE A 199 -18.37 20.48 1.32
CA PHE A 199 -19.49 19.55 1.33
C PHE A 199 -20.77 20.24 0.83
N ALA A 200 -21.57 19.53 0.04
CA ALA A 200 -22.87 20.01 -0.43
C ALA A 200 -23.90 18.87 -0.51
N ALA A 201 -25.08 19.08 0.05
CA ALA A 201 -26.21 18.16 -0.04
C ALA A 201 -27.52 18.96 -0.17
N SER A 202 -28.57 18.34 -0.72
CA SER A 202 -29.89 18.98 -0.80
C SER A 202 -30.56 19.09 0.57
N ALA A 203 -31.67 19.84 0.64
CA ALA A 203 -32.48 19.96 1.86
C ALA A 203 -33.12 18.64 2.32
N ASN A 204 -33.09 17.58 1.50
CA ASN A 204 -33.59 16.25 1.86
C ASN A 204 -32.63 15.47 2.78
N TRP A 205 -31.41 15.99 2.99
CA TRP A 205 -30.42 15.40 3.89
C TRP A 205 -30.50 16.08 5.26
N GLY A 206 -31.10 15.37 6.21
CA GLY A 206 -31.14 15.78 7.62
C GLY A 206 -29.76 15.76 8.26
N VAL A 207 -29.65 16.35 9.45
CA VAL A 207 -28.42 16.40 10.26
C VAL A 207 -28.65 15.62 11.55
N SER A 208 -27.70 14.77 11.94
CA SER A 208 -27.75 14.04 13.20
C SER A 208 -26.39 14.03 13.88
N SER A 209 -26.40 14.09 15.21
CA SER A 209 -25.22 13.90 16.06
C SER A 209 -25.37 12.66 16.96
N TYR A 210 -26.38 11.81 16.71
CA TYR A 210 -26.79 10.73 17.61
C TYR A 210 -25.67 9.72 17.88
N SER A 211 -25.01 9.22 16.83
CA SER A 211 -23.97 8.20 16.98
C SER A 211 -22.65 8.79 17.47
N GLY A 212 -22.06 8.18 18.50
CA GLY A 212 -20.69 8.48 18.94
C GLY A 212 -19.60 8.05 17.95
N GLN A 213 -19.96 7.25 16.94
CA GLN A 213 -19.04 6.81 15.89
C GLN A 213 -18.86 7.81 14.75
N ARG A 214 -19.56 8.96 14.77
CA ARG A 214 -19.44 9.99 13.73
C ARG A 214 -18.01 10.55 13.65
N TYR A 215 -17.58 10.95 12.46
CA TYR A 215 -16.44 11.84 12.32
C TYR A 215 -16.92 13.27 12.60
N GLY A 216 -16.07 14.11 13.19
CA GLY A 216 -16.45 15.49 13.50
C GLY A 216 -17.64 15.63 14.46
N GLY A 217 -18.46 16.66 14.22
CA GLY A 217 -19.53 17.09 15.14
C GLY A 217 -20.89 16.45 14.88
N ASP A 218 -21.22 16.17 13.62
CA ASP A 218 -22.50 15.65 13.14
C ASP A 218 -22.29 14.88 11.82
N TYR A 219 -23.35 14.31 11.27
CA TYR A 219 -23.37 13.65 9.95
C TYR A 219 -24.72 13.90 9.27
N ARG A 220 -24.77 13.66 7.95
CA ARG A 220 -26.00 13.73 7.16
C ARG A 220 -26.68 12.38 7.05
N TYR A 221 -28.01 12.39 7.02
CA TYR A 221 -28.82 11.20 6.75
C TYR A 221 -29.98 11.51 5.81
N ALA A 222 -30.39 10.52 5.02
CA ALA A 222 -31.55 10.62 4.15
C ALA A 222 -32.24 9.27 3.96
N ASN A 223 -33.53 9.29 3.63
CA ASN A 223 -34.23 8.10 3.15
C ASN A 223 -33.77 7.76 1.72
N PRO A 224 -33.57 6.46 1.40
CA PRO A 224 -33.26 6.03 0.06
C PRO A 224 -34.47 6.30 -0.87
N VAL A 225 -34.20 6.76 -2.09
CA VAL A 225 -35.20 7.01 -3.14
C VAL A 225 -34.64 6.69 -4.50
N ALA A 226 -35.47 6.34 -5.48
CA ALA A 226 -35.03 6.14 -6.87
C ALA A 226 -34.84 7.49 -7.62
N ALA A 227 -34.01 8.38 -7.08
CA ALA A 227 -33.73 9.69 -7.66
C ALA A 227 -32.25 10.09 -7.47
N SER A 228 -31.73 10.88 -8.42
CA SER A 228 -30.38 11.42 -8.34
C SER A 228 -30.33 12.60 -7.36
N ASP A 229 -29.97 12.31 -6.11
CA ASP A 229 -29.82 13.31 -5.04
C ASP A 229 -28.66 12.89 -4.13
N ALA A 230 -27.48 13.41 -4.42
CA ALA A 230 -26.24 13.01 -3.77
C ALA A 230 -25.69 14.09 -2.83
N ALA A 231 -25.10 13.64 -1.73
CA ALA A 231 -24.23 14.44 -0.87
C ALA A 231 -22.80 14.41 -1.46
N TRP A 232 -22.33 15.54 -1.97
CA TRP A 232 -21.06 15.69 -2.66
C TRP A 232 -19.94 16.20 -1.75
N TYR A 233 -18.77 15.59 -1.90
CA TYR A 233 -17.50 15.96 -1.30
C TYR A 233 -16.58 16.52 -2.39
N ARG A 234 -16.18 17.78 -2.20
CA ARG A 234 -15.33 18.56 -3.08
C ARG A 234 -13.90 18.58 -2.57
N PHE A 235 -12.95 18.18 -3.42
CA PHE A 235 -11.54 18.10 -3.09
C PHE A 235 -10.72 19.01 -3.99
N ASN A 236 -9.65 19.59 -3.46
CA ASN A 236 -8.65 20.30 -4.25
C ASN A 236 -7.50 19.34 -4.58
N VAL A 237 -7.73 18.47 -5.56
CA VAL A 237 -6.79 17.39 -5.91
C VAL A 237 -5.55 18.01 -6.56
N PRO A 238 -4.34 17.79 -6.02
CA PRO A 238 -3.15 18.56 -6.42
C PRO A 238 -2.59 18.12 -7.78
N ALA A 239 -2.88 16.91 -8.23
CA ALA A 239 -2.40 16.35 -9.49
C ALA A 239 -3.34 15.26 -10.00
N THR A 240 -3.35 15.04 -11.31
CA THR A 240 -4.06 13.88 -11.88
C THR A 240 -3.22 12.64 -11.58
N ALA A 241 -3.70 11.77 -10.70
CA ALA A 241 -2.95 10.62 -10.19
C ALA A 241 -3.90 9.58 -9.59
N ASN A 242 -3.34 8.48 -9.11
CA ASN A 242 -4.09 7.52 -8.30
C ASN A 242 -4.25 8.04 -6.87
N TYR A 243 -5.45 7.88 -6.33
CA TYR A 243 -5.79 8.22 -4.96
C TYR A 243 -6.55 7.06 -4.33
N ARG A 244 -6.11 6.64 -3.15
CA ARG A 244 -6.92 5.80 -2.28
C ARG A 244 -8.08 6.64 -1.74
N VAL A 245 -9.30 6.16 -1.92
CA VAL A 245 -10.54 6.77 -1.44
C VAL A 245 -11.00 5.99 -0.23
N GLU A 246 -11.17 6.68 0.90
CA GLU A 246 -11.68 6.09 2.14
C GLU A 246 -12.90 6.88 2.60
N ALA A 247 -13.88 6.20 3.18
CA ALA A 247 -15.05 6.84 3.78
C ALA A 247 -15.20 6.44 5.24
N TRP A 248 -15.81 7.33 6.01
CA TRP A 248 -16.18 7.13 7.39
C TRP A 248 -17.69 7.26 7.51
N TRP A 249 -18.31 6.43 8.35
CA TRP A 249 -19.72 6.54 8.74
C TRP A 249 -19.94 5.95 10.13
N PRO A 250 -20.94 6.39 10.88
CA PRO A 250 -21.47 5.64 12.01
C PRO A 250 -22.24 4.41 11.51
N ALA A 251 -22.09 3.28 12.19
CA ALA A 251 -22.82 2.06 11.86
C ALA A 251 -24.05 1.85 12.77
N ASN A 252 -25.15 1.40 12.17
CA ASN A 252 -26.38 1.03 12.86
C ASN A 252 -27.18 0.04 12.01
N SER A 253 -27.82 -0.95 12.64
CA SER A 253 -28.61 -1.97 11.93
C SER A 253 -29.78 -1.40 11.10
N GLY A 254 -30.26 -0.19 11.43
CA GLY A 254 -31.27 0.55 10.66
C GLY A 254 -30.73 1.36 9.47
N TYR A 255 -29.43 1.28 9.16
CA TYR A 255 -28.82 1.97 8.02
C TYR A 255 -28.80 1.10 6.77
N ASN A 256 -28.53 1.75 5.64
CA ASN A 256 -28.65 1.14 4.33
C ASN A 256 -27.52 0.13 4.05
N SER A 257 -27.89 -1.08 3.62
CA SER A 257 -26.96 -2.18 3.37
C SER A 257 -26.23 -2.10 2.02
N SER A 258 -26.62 -1.15 1.16
CA SER A 258 -26.08 -0.99 -0.18
C SER A 258 -26.03 0.49 -0.54
N THR A 259 -25.33 1.28 0.28
CA THR A 259 -25.16 2.72 0.07
C THR A 259 -24.20 2.95 -1.09
N PRO A 260 -24.62 3.65 -2.17
CA PRO A 260 -23.75 3.94 -3.30
C PRO A 260 -22.84 5.15 -3.03
N TYR A 261 -21.53 4.91 -3.04
CA TYR A 261 -20.49 5.92 -3.13
C TYR A 261 -20.06 6.08 -4.58
N ILE A 262 -20.20 7.28 -5.13
CA ILE A 262 -19.84 7.60 -6.51
C ILE A 262 -18.50 8.34 -6.51
N VAL A 263 -17.50 7.81 -7.21
CA VAL A 263 -16.18 8.41 -7.39
C VAL A 263 -16.05 8.92 -8.82
N ALA A 264 -15.81 10.23 -8.98
CA ALA A 264 -15.59 10.86 -10.28
C ALA A 264 -14.12 10.69 -10.70
N THR A 265 -13.86 9.73 -11.59
CA THR A 265 -12.52 9.39 -12.08
C THR A 265 -12.20 10.11 -13.39
N THR A 266 -10.97 9.96 -13.89
CA THR A 266 -10.57 10.47 -15.21
C THR A 266 -11.33 9.84 -16.39
N THR A 267 -11.98 8.69 -16.19
CA THR A 267 -12.69 7.93 -17.22
C THR A 267 -14.20 7.89 -17.03
N GLY A 268 -14.72 8.64 -16.05
CA GLY A 268 -16.14 8.72 -15.72
C GLY A 268 -16.45 8.32 -14.27
N ASN A 269 -17.72 8.21 -13.94
CA ASN A 269 -18.13 7.88 -12.58
C ASN A 269 -18.01 6.37 -12.32
N ARG A 270 -17.46 6.01 -11.15
CA ARG A 270 -17.42 4.64 -10.63
C ARG A 270 -18.22 4.56 -9.33
N THR A 271 -19.08 3.57 -9.20
CA THR A 271 -19.90 3.38 -7.99
C THR A 271 -19.39 2.21 -7.17
N VAL A 272 -19.20 2.44 -5.87
CA VAL A 272 -18.89 1.42 -4.86
C VAL A 272 -20.08 1.32 -3.91
N TYR A 273 -20.58 0.12 -3.68
CA TYR A 273 -21.67 -0.12 -2.74
C TYR A 273 -21.13 -0.54 -1.37
N VAL A 274 -21.65 0.09 -0.33
CA VAL A 274 -21.17 -0.06 1.04
C VAL A 274 -22.32 -0.44 1.98
N ASP A 275 -22.08 -1.44 2.83
CA ASP A 275 -22.99 -1.78 3.92
C ASP A 275 -22.72 -0.88 5.14
N GLN A 276 -23.62 0.05 5.42
CA GLN A 276 -23.50 0.98 6.55
C GLN A 276 -24.03 0.42 7.88
N ARG A 277 -24.44 -0.85 7.91
CA ARG A 277 -24.96 -1.48 9.14
C ARG A 277 -23.87 -1.94 10.10
N ALA A 278 -22.64 -2.10 9.60
CA ALA A 278 -21.52 -2.63 10.36
C ALA A 278 -20.23 -1.84 10.07
N ASN A 279 -19.20 -2.09 10.88
CA ASN A 279 -17.84 -1.59 10.68
C ASN A 279 -17.70 -0.05 10.60
N GLY A 280 -18.64 0.72 11.16
CA GLY A 280 -18.57 2.17 11.26
C GLY A 280 -17.60 2.64 12.34
N GLY A 281 -17.38 3.95 12.43
CA GLY A 281 -16.45 4.56 13.39
C GLY A 281 -14.97 4.35 13.06
N GLN A 282 -14.65 4.09 11.79
CA GLN A 282 -13.30 3.91 11.28
C GLN A 282 -13.24 4.23 9.79
N TRP A 283 -12.05 4.52 9.26
CA TRP A 283 -11.83 4.71 7.83
C TRP A 283 -11.96 3.38 7.08
N ARG A 284 -12.81 3.36 6.06
CA ARG A 284 -13.08 2.20 5.22
C ARG A 284 -12.60 2.47 3.80
N ASN A 285 -11.68 1.64 3.32
CA ASN A 285 -11.14 1.74 1.97
C ASN A 285 -12.21 1.36 0.94
N LEU A 286 -12.52 2.27 0.02
CA LEU A 286 -13.45 2.07 -1.10
C LEU A 286 -12.74 1.65 -2.38
N GLY A 287 -11.41 1.76 -2.42
CA GLY A 287 -10.54 1.43 -3.55
C GLY A 287 -9.54 2.54 -3.87
N THR A 288 -8.72 2.27 -4.89
CA THR A 288 -7.80 3.24 -5.48
C THR A 288 -8.32 3.64 -6.85
N PHE A 289 -8.39 4.95 -7.12
CA PHE A 289 -8.98 5.50 -8.34
C PHE A 289 -8.07 6.57 -8.95
N ALA A 290 -7.98 6.61 -10.28
CA ALA A 290 -7.36 7.70 -11.00
C ALA A 290 -8.27 8.93 -10.96
N LEU A 291 -7.90 9.97 -10.20
CA LEU A 291 -8.68 11.20 -10.07
C LEU A 291 -8.03 12.34 -10.86
N PRO A 292 -8.83 13.22 -11.52
CA PRO A 292 -8.31 14.41 -12.16
C PRO A 292 -7.91 15.47 -11.12
N ALA A 293 -6.83 16.21 -11.40
CA ALA A 293 -6.43 17.39 -10.64
C ALA A 293 -7.54 18.46 -10.59
N GLY A 294 -7.39 19.41 -9.67
CA GLY A 294 -8.21 20.60 -9.56
C GLY A 294 -9.27 20.54 -8.46
N ASP A 295 -9.90 21.68 -8.23
CA ASP A 295 -10.88 21.90 -7.17
C ASP A 295 -12.31 21.62 -7.62
N ALA A 296 -12.79 20.39 -7.41
CA ALA A 296 -14.12 19.96 -7.86
C ALA A 296 -14.68 18.78 -7.06
N ASN A 297 -15.96 18.47 -7.26
CA ASN A 297 -16.61 17.31 -6.68
C ASN A 297 -15.90 16.03 -7.15
N ARG A 298 -15.49 15.18 -6.21
CA ARG A 298 -14.75 13.94 -6.51
C ARG A 298 -15.42 12.70 -5.96
N VAL A 299 -16.09 12.81 -4.82
CA VAL A 299 -16.81 11.69 -4.20
C VAL A 299 -18.21 12.15 -3.82
N ALA A 300 -19.20 11.28 -4.00
CA ALA A 300 -20.57 11.50 -3.56
C ALA A 300 -21.10 10.29 -2.80
N VAL A 301 -21.99 10.53 -1.85
CA VAL A 301 -22.91 9.50 -1.33
C VAL A 301 -24.26 9.73 -1.98
N SER A 302 -24.74 8.78 -2.77
CA SER A 302 -26.06 8.86 -3.38
C SER A 302 -27.09 8.16 -2.51
N ARG A 303 -28.31 8.72 -2.44
CA ARG A 303 -29.45 8.03 -1.81
C ARG A 303 -30.27 7.20 -2.81
N TRP A 304 -29.75 7.00 -4.03
CA TRP A 304 -30.32 6.08 -5.02
C TRP A 304 -29.98 4.62 -4.70
N SER A 305 -30.73 4.05 -3.76
CA SER A 305 -30.63 2.64 -3.38
C SER A 305 -32.01 2.00 -3.31
N SER A 306 -32.10 0.72 -3.66
CA SER A 306 -33.31 -0.10 -3.47
C SER A 306 -33.34 -0.79 -2.09
N ALA A 307 -32.23 -0.79 -1.36
CA ALA A 307 -32.19 -1.32 0.00
C ALA A 307 -32.90 -0.37 0.97
N ALA A 308 -33.54 -0.93 1.99
CA ALA A 308 -34.13 -0.18 3.09
C ALA A 308 -33.06 0.40 4.03
N GLY A 309 -33.50 1.27 4.95
CA GLY A 309 -32.63 1.89 5.96
C GLY A 309 -32.02 3.20 5.49
N LEU A 310 -31.67 4.05 6.46
CA LEU A 310 -31.13 5.39 6.21
C LEU A 310 -29.78 5.33 5.50
N VAL A 311 -29.58 6.20 4.53
CA VAL A 311 -28.28 6.44 3.89
C VAL A 311 -27.55 7.53 4.66
N ILE A 312 -26.30 7.28 5.02
CA ILE A 312 -25.48 8.17 5.86
C ILE A 312 -24.32 8.75 5.05
N ALA A 313 -24.08 10.06 5.20
CA ALA A 313 -22.95 10.77 4.63
C ALA A 313 -22.26 11.58 5.73
N ASP A 314 -21.02 11.22 6.03
CA ASP A 314 -20.23 11.78 7.15
C ASP A 314 -18.91 12.35 6.61
N ALA A 315 -17.85 11.54 6.46
CA ALA A 315 -16.56 12.04 5.99
C ALA A 315 -15.91 11.15 4.91
N VAL A 316 -15.15 11.79 4.02
CA VAL A 316 -14.35 11.12 2.98
C VAL A 316 -12.90 11.60 3.05
N ARG A 317 -11.96 10.68 2.90
CA ARG A 317 -10.53 10.95 2.82
C ARG A 317 -9.97 10.52 1.47
N LEU A 318 -9.20 11.40 0.85
CA LEU A 318 -8.34 11.07 -0.27
C LEU A 318 -6.89 11.01 0.19
N THR A 319 -6.14 10.02 -0.27
CA THR A 319 -4.70 9.92 -0.07
C THR A 319 -4.05 9.62 -1.40
N ARG A 320 -3.10 10.46 -1.85
CA ARG A 320 -2.33 10.17 -3.06
C ARG A 320 -1.53 8.89 -2.86
N VAL A 321 -1.54 8.00 -3.85
CA VAL A 321 -0.72 6.77 -3.88
C VAL A 321 0.30 6.83 -5.01
#